data_AF-A0A6N7EQH5-F1
#
_entry.id   AF-A0A6N7EQH5-F1
#
_cell.length_a   1.000
_cell.length_b   1.000
_cell.length_c   1.000
_cell.angle_alpha   90.00
_cell.angle_beta   90.00
_cell.angle_gamma   90.00
#
_symmetry.space_group_name_H-M   'P 1'
#
loop_
_entity.id
_entity.type
_entity.pdbx_description
1 polymer ?
#
loop_
_entity_poly.entity_id
_entity_poly.type
_entity_poly.pdbx_seq_one_letter_code
_entity_poly.pdbx_strand_id
1 'polypeptide(L)'
;MDVWRITLATLRRWYIFVPLLALTALGVLRVGEGVNPEYQVSASTLMTPGREPAMVPNPYGNLEQGSAAVAIVLNSSETRRGLEAEGLSSTYTVSAQARSAIMSISVTSGSPDVAVETGHALVAEIRDELAARQGAAGVHTAAQFGLQVLGAPEVTAITYEGKAQIQAVVGVLGAGIALLTAILFDDIVGLARRRRRKHSESRPSVGPRPGSGQTVAASRSDLRDGAYLTQPADAIPVTIRESLGDETLPSDRSELARRPLRGHDRTSVAST
;
A
#
# COMPACT_ATOMS: atom_id res chain seq x y z
N MET A 1 12.49 -31.04 2.30
CA MET A 1 13.48 -30.37 1.42
C MET A 1 14.11 -29.22 2.20
N ASP A 2 15.32 -29.43 2.71
CA ASP A 2 16.52 -28.62 2.44
C ASP A 2 16.50 -27.09 2.49
N VAL A 3 15.61 -26.43 3.24
CA VAL A 3 15.76 -24.98 3.54
C VAL A 3 17.15 -24.71 4.14
N TRP A 4 17.57 -25.56 5.09
CA TRP A 4 18.89 -25.47 5.72
C TRP A 4 20.06 -25.65 4.74
N ARG A 5 19.93 -26.53 3.73
CA ARG A 5 20.99 -26.75 2.73
C ARG A 5 21.03 -25.65 1.68
N ILE A 6 19.88 -25.07 1.33
CA ILE A 6 19.81 -23.87 0.48
C ILE A 6 20.49 -22.71 1.20
N THR A 7 20.20 -22.48 2.48
CA THR A 7 20.85 -21.40 3.26
C THR A 7 22.37 -21.60 3.36
N LEU A 8 22.85 -22.80 3.67
CA LEU A 8 24.30 -23.09 3.73
C LEU A 8 25.00 -23.00 2.36
N ALA A 9 24.34 -23.40 1.27
CA ALA A 9 24.87 -23.27 -0.09
C ALA A 9 25.05 -21.79 -0.46
N THR A 10 24.07 -20.95 -0.13
CA THR A 10 24.11 -19.50 -0.35
C THR A 10 25.22 -18.83 0.47
N LEU A 11 25.43 -19.27 1.72
CA LEU A 11 26.44 -18.71 2.63
C LEU A 11 27.89 -18.99 2.18
N ARG A 12 28.13 -20.06 1.40
CA ARG A 12 29.48 -20.39 0.89
C ARG A 12 29.99 -19.38 -0.14
N ARG A 13 29.10 -18.58 -0.73
CA ARG A 13 29.40 -17.61 -1.79
C ARG A 13 28.93 -16.19 -1.44
N TRP A 14 29.10 -15.84 -0.16
CA TRP A 14 28.85 -14.50 0.36
C TRP A 14 29.50 -13.39 -0.50
N TYR A 15 30.65 -13.65 -1.12
CA TYR A 15 31.34 -12.70 -2.00
C TYR A 15 30.57 -12.25 -3.25
N ILE A 16 29.54 -12.97 -3.71
CA ILE A 16 28.71 -12.57 -4.88
C ILE A 16 27.36 -12.03 -4.39
N PHE A 17 26.77 -12.70 -3.41
CA PHE A 17 25.48 -12.31 -2.86
C PHE A 17 25.53 -10.94 -2.15
N VAL A 18 26.53 -10.73 -1.30
CA VAL A 18 26.69 -9.48 -0.53
C VAL A 18 26.85 -8.25 -1.43
N PRO A 19 27.73 -8.22 -2.46
CA PRO A 19 27.83 -7.04 -3.32
C PRO A 19 26.58 -6.81 -4.18
N LEU A 20 25.87 -7.86 -4.59
CA LEU A 20 24.63 -7.73 -5.34
C LEU A 20 23.50 -7.17 -4.48
N LEU A 21 23.42 -7.61 -3.22
CA LEU A 21 22.51 -7.07 -2.21
C LEU A 21 22.89 -5.61 -1.89
N ALA A 22 24.18 -5.31 -1.75
CA ALA A 22 24.65 -3.93 -1.55
C ALA A 22 24.29 -3.01 -2.74
N LEU A 23 24.45 -3.49 -3.98
CA LEU A 23 24.00 -2.79 -5.19
C LEU A 23 22.49 -2.54 -5.18
N THR A 24 21.72 -3.54 -4.77
CA THR A 24 20.26 -3.43 -4.64
C THR A 24 19.89 -2.39 -3.59
N ALA A 25 20.51 -2.45 -2.40
CA ALA A 25 20.30 -1.48 -1.34
C ALA A 25 20.64 -0.05 -1.79
N LEU A 26 21.75 0.12 -2.52
CA LEU A 26 22.12 1.40 -3.10
C LEU A 26 21.08 1.89 -4.13
N GLY A 27 20.56 0.99 -4.97
CA GLY A 27 19.48 1.28 -5.90
C GLY A 27 18.20 1.75 -5.20
N VAL A 28 17.79 1.07 -4.13
CA VAL A 28 16.62 1.45 -3.31
C VAL A 28 16.79 2.83 -2.68
N LEU A 29 17.98 3.13 -2.15
CA LEU A 29 18.27 4.44 -1.57
C LEU A 29 18.20 5.54 -2.64
N ARG A 30 18.82 5.33 -3.80
CA ARG A 30 18.80 6.30 -4.91
C ARG A 30 17.40 6.55 -5.48
N VAL A 31 16.58 5.51 -5.60
CA VAL A 31 15.19 5.67 -6.03
C VAL A 31 14.38 6.44 -4.99
N GLY A 32 14.63 6.20 -3.70
CA GLY A 32 13.95 6.91 -2.60
C GLY A 32 14.32 8.38 -2.44
N GLU A 33 15.44 8.83 -3.01
CA GLU A 33 15.83 10.25 -3.08
C GLU A 33 15.03 11.02 -4.14
N GLY A 34 14.48 10.34 -5.15
CA GLY A 34 13.69 10.96 -6.21
C GLY A 34 12.22 11.21 -5.86
N VAL A 35 11.77 10.83 -4.66
CA VAL A 35 10.39 11.06 -4.22
C VAL A 35 10.29 12.46 -3.64
N ASN A 36 9.61 13.35 -4.38
CA ASN A 36 9.35 14.72 -3.94
C ASN A 36 8.41 14.73 -2.73
N PRO A 37 8.55 15.70 -1.81
CA PRO A 37 7.59 15.89 -0.74
C PRO A 37 6.22 16.27 -1.30
N GLU A 38 5.16 15.71 -0.72
CA GLU A 38 3.79 16.10 -0.97
C GLU A 38 3.30 16.96 0.19
N TYR A 39 2.84 18.17 -0.14
CA TYR A 39 2.28 19.12 0.80
C TYR A 39 0.78 18.98 0.81
N GLN A 40 0.22 18.71 1.99
CA GLN A 40 -1.20 18.64 2.21
C GLN A 40 -1.68 19.96 2.81
N VAL A 41 -2.66 20.56 2.16
CA VAL A 41 -3.37 21.75 2.63
C VAL A 41 -4.79 21.37 2.98
N SER A 42 -5.28 21.90 4.10
CA SER A 42 -6.67 21.72 4.51
C SER A 42 -7.37 23.06 4.71
N ALA A 43 -8.64 23.12 4.32
CA ALA A 43 -9.52 24.24 4.61
C ALA A 43 -10.89 23.72 5.03
N SER A 44 -11.62 24.54 5.79
CA SER A 44 -12.99 24.21 6.19
C SER A 44 -13.91 25.42 6.00
N THR A 45 -15.10 25.16 5.46
CA THR A 45 -16.09 26.19 5.18
C THR A 45 -17.45 25.76 5.68
N LEU A 46 -18.26 26.72 6.10
CA LEU A 46 -19.64 26.53 6.53
C LEU A 46 -20.56 27.25 5.54
N MET A 47 -21.56 26.53 5.02
CA MET A 47 -22.64 27.14 4.27
C MET A 47 -23.61 27.82 5.24
N THR A 48 -23.94 29.08 4.96
CA THR A 48 -24.80 29.89 5.83
C THR A 48 -26.13 30.19 5.13
N PRO A 49 -27.26 30.25 5.85
CA PRO A 49 -28.52 30.68 5.25
C PRO A 49 -28.46 32.15 4.84
N GLY A 50 -29.35 32.53 3.91
CA GLY A 50 -29.60 33.94 3.58
C GLY A 50 -30.17 34.70 4.79
N ARG A 51 -30.11 36.03 4.72
CA ARG A 51 -30.65 36.94 5.75
C ARG A 51 -32.16 37.12 5.63
N GLU A 52 -32.71 36.86 4.45
CA GLU A 52 -34.14 36.96 4.16
C GLU A 52 -34.72 35.60 3.74
N PRO A 53 -36.02 35.37 3.99
CA PRO A 53 -36.68 34.18 3.49
C PRO A 53 -36.71 34.17 1.95
N ALA A 54 -36.45 33.02 1.34
CA ALA A 54 -36.48 32.88 -0.10
C ALA A 54 -37.92 32.83 -0.63
N MET A 55 -38.26 33.76 -1.54
CA MET A 55 -39.57 33.74 -2.24
C MET A 55 -39.63 32.64 -3.32
N VAL A 56 -38.47 32.29 -3.87
CA VAL A 56 -38.29 31.19 -4.83
C VAL A 56 -37.50 30.08 -4.13
N PRO A 57 -37.89 28.79 -4.26
CA PRO A 57 -37.14 27.68 -3.68
C PRO A 57 -35.68 27.68 -4.15
N ASN A 58 -34.75 27.49 -3.21
CA ASN A 58 -33.34 27.41 -3.53
C ASN A 58 -33.06 26.14 -4.36
N PRO A 59 -32.32 26.19 -5.48
CA PRO A 59 -32.00 25.01 -6.30
C PRO A 59 -31.24 23.92 -5.53
N TYR A 60 -30.57 24.28 -4.44
CA TYR A 60 -29.86 23.34 -3.58
C TYR A 60 -30.75 22.69 -2.51
N GLY A 61 -32.02 23.07 -2.41
CA GLY A 61 -32.91 22.58 -1.36
C GLY A 61 -32.56 23.17 0.01
N ASN A 62 -31.94 22.36 0.87
CA ASN A 62 -31.45 22.79 2.18
C ASN A 62 -29.91 22.91 2.22
N LEU A 63 -29.35 23.42 3.31
CA LEU A 63 -27.90 23.66 3.44
C LEU A 63 -27.06 22.38 3.33
N GLU A 64 -27.55 21.25 3.86
CA GLU A 64 -26.84 19.96 3.81
C GLU A 64 -26.82 19.37 2.39
N GLN A 65 -27.93 19.51 1.67
CA GLN A 65 -28.04 19.13 0.27
C GLN A 65 -27.19 20.06 -0.61
N GLY A 66 -27.13 21.35 -0.28
CA GLY A 66 -26.27 22.31 -0.93
C GLY A 66 -24.79 21.99 -0.79
N SER A 67 -24.32 21.72 0.44
CA SER A 67 -22.92 21.35 0.67
C SER A 67 -22.54 20.08 -0.10
N ALA A 68 -23.40 19.06 -0.11
CA ALA A 68 -23.19 17.83 -0.86
C ALA A 68 -23.19 18.05 -2.38
N ALA A 69 -24.14 18.82 -2.91
CA ALA A 69 -24.24 19.10 -4.34
C ALA A 69 -23.03 19.89 -4.85
N VAL A 70 -22.61 20.93 -4.12
CA VAL A 70 -21.41 21.71 -4.45
C VAL A 70 -20.16 20.83 -4.39
N ALA A 71 -20.01 19.98 -3.36
CA ALA A 71 -18.90 19.03 -3.30
C ALA A 71 -18.86 18.10 -4.53
N ILE A 72 -20.00 17.61 -5.01
CA ILE A 72 -20.07 16.77 -6.22
C ILE A 72 -19.57 17.55 -7.45
N VAL A 73 -20.04 18.79 -7.63
CA VAL A 73 -19.63 19.64 -8.77
C VAL A 73 -18.13 19.90 -8.72
N LEU A 74 -17.60 20.31 -7.56
CA LEU A 74 -16.19 20.63 -7.44
C LEU A 74 -15.27 19.42 -7.60
N ASN A 75 -15.71 18.21 -7.26
CA ASN A 75 -14.92 16.99 -7.51
C ASN A 75 -14.98 16.49 -8.96
N SER A 76 -15.76 17.15 -9.83
CA SER A 76 -15.90 16.75 -11.22
C SER A 76 -14.58 16.84 -12.00
N SER A 77 -14.46 16.05 -13.07
CA SER A 77 -13.30 16.12 -13.98
C SER A 77 -13.23 17.44 -14.75
N GLU A 78 -14.32 18.20 -14.83
CA GLU A 78 -14.32 19.51 -15.47
C GLU A 78 -13.65 20.56 -14.59
N THR A 79 -14.06 20.66 -13.32
CA THR A 79 -13.41 21.55 -12.35
C THR A 79 -11.93 21.23 -12.19
N ARG A 80 -11.57 19.94 -12.10
CA ARG A 80 -10.16 19.52 -12.04
C ARG A 80 -9.34 20.01 -13.24
N ARG A 81 -9.88 19.86 -14.45
CA ARG A 81 -9.22 20.33 -15.68
C ARG A 81 -9.12 21.85 -15.75
N GLY A 82 -10.12 22.56 -15.24
CA GLY A 82 -10.08 24.03 -15.12
C GLY A 82 -8.92 24.49 -14.25
N LEU A 83 -8.82 23.92 -13.04
CA LEU A 83 -7.73 24.23 -12.11
C LEU A 83 -6.35 23.85 -12.68
N GLU A 84 -6.22 22.68 -13.34
CA GLU A 84 -4.97 22.31 -14.02
C GLU A 84 -4.57 23.29 -15.13
N ALA A 85 -5.53 23.79 -15.90
CA ALA A 85 -5.28 24.76 -16.96
C ALA A 85 -4.75 26.10 -16.41
N GLU A 86 -5.07 26.41 -15.15
CA GLU A 86 -4.57 27.57 -14.41
C GLU A 86 -3.22 27.31 -13.72
N GLY A 87 -2.67 26.09 -13.83
CA GLY A 87 -1.42 25.69 -13.17
C GLY A 87 -1.59 25.28 -11.70
N LEU A 88 -2.82 25.06 -11.25
CA LEU A 88 -3.16 24.61 -9.91
C LEU A 88 -3.19 23.08 -9.81
N SER A 89 -3.29 22.54 -8.59
CA SER A 89 -3.30 21.09 -8.39
C SER A 89 -4.68 20.49 -8.72
N SER A 90 -4.72 19.42 -9.51
CA SER A 90 -5.91 18.56 -9.67
C SER A 90 -6.08 17.53 -8.57
N THR A 91 -5.08 17.37 -7.71
CA THR A 91 -5.10 16.37 -6.63
C THR A 91 -5.72 17.00 -5.39
N TYR A 92 -7.05 17.06 -5.38
CA TYR A 92 -7.82 17.51 -4.25
C TYR A 92 -9.07 16.67 -4.03
N THR A 93 -9.66 16.85 -2.86
CA THR A 93 -10.94 16.29 -2.48
C THR A 93 -11.73 17.35 -1.72
N VAL A 94 -12.97 17.57 -2.15
CA VAL A 94 -13.96 18.37 -1.40
C VAL A 94 -14.97 17.42 -0.79
N SER A 95 -15.21 17.49 0.52
CA SER A 95 -16.15 16.60 1.22
C SER A 95 -17.16 17.40 2.01
N ALA A 96 -18.44 17.09 1.85
CA ALA A 96 -19.49 17.59 2.73
C ALA A 96 -19.60 16.69 3.96
N GLN A 97 -19.65 17.28 5.16
CA GLN A 97 -19.83 16.53 6.38
C GLN A 97 -21.29 16.06 6.50
N ALA A 98 -21.49 14.78 6.81
CA ALA A 98 -22.82 14.21 6.92
C ALA A 98 -23.67 14.95 7.97
N ARG A 99 -24.92 15.29 7.61
CA ARG A 99 -25.88 16.00 8.49
C ARG A 99 -25.34 17.36 8.98
N SER A 100 -24.58 18.04 8.12
CA SER A 100 -23.95 19.32 8.43
C SER A 100 -23.83 20.18 7.17
N ALA A 101 -23.80 21.50 7.38
CA ALA A 101 -23.51 22.49 6.34
C ALA A 101 -21.99 22.75 6.19
N ILE A 102 -21.15 22.00 6.90
CA ILE A 102 -19.70 22.11 6.86
C ILE A 102 -19.15 21.31 5.68
N MET A 103 -18.20 21.90 4.97
CA MET A 103 -17.39 21.26 3.95
C MET A 103 -15.92 21.31 4.36
N SER A 104 -15.21 20.22 4.09
CA SER A 104 -13.75 20.14 4.19
C SER A 104 -13.14 20.07 2.80
N ILE A 105 -12.01 20.75 2.64
CA ILE A 105 -11.22 20.77 1.42
C ILE A 105 -9.85 20.22 1.80
N SER A 106 -9.38 19.23 1.07
CA SER A 106 -8.03 18.69 1.20
C SER A 106 -7.35 18.76 -0.16
N VAL A 107 -6.23 19.46 -0.25
CA VAL A 107 -5.42 19.60 -1.46
C VAL A 107 -4.06 18.97 -1.22
N THR A 108 -3.53 18.28 -2.22
CA THR A 108 -2.17 17.73 -2.21
C THR A 108 -1.40 18.29 -3.40
N SER A 109 -0.16 18.73 -3.20
CA SER A 109 0.72 19.19 -4.29
C SER A 109 2.18 18.98 -3.94
N GLY A 110 3.04 18.84 -4.96
CA GLY A 110 4.50 18.85 -4.78
C GLY A 110 5.08 20.23 -4.44
N SER A 111 4.26 21.28 -4.48
CA SER A 111 4.63 22.65 -4.09
C SER A 111 3.67 23.18 -3.02
N PRO A 112 4.18 23.72 -1.89
CA PRO A 112 3.34 24.26 -0.83
C PRO A 112 2.52 25.46 -1.31
N ASP A 113 3.12 26.34 -2.12
CA ASP A 113 2.45 27.54 -2.63
C ASP A 113 1.28 27.16 -3.54
N VAL A 114 1.50 26.21 -4.46
CA VAL A 114 0.45 25.70 -5.35
C VAL A 114 -0.68 25.03 -4.54
N ALA A 115 -0.35 24.28 -3.48
CA ALA A 115 -1.38 23.65 -2.64
C ALA A 115 -2.27 24.70 -1.96
N VAL A 116 -1.66 25.76 -1.41
CA VAL A 116 -2.39 26.84 -0.73
C VAL A 116 -3.22 27.65 -1.72
N GLU A 117 -2.64 28.01 -2.87
CA GLU A 117 -3.33 28.74 -3.93
C GLU A 117 -4.52 27.95 -4.49
N THR A 118 -4.35 26.65 -4.71
CA THR A 118 -5.45 25.74 -5.10
C THR A 118 -6.54 25.71 -4.04
N GLY A 119 -6.18 25.69 -2.76
CA GLY A 119 -7.16 25.76 -1.66
C GLY A 119 -7.98 27.06 -1.69
N HIS A 120 -7.33 28.20 -1.95
CA HIS A 120 -8.03 29.48 -2.12
C HIS A 120 -8.92 29.50 -3.36
N ALA A 121 -8.44 28.99 -4.49
CA ALA A 121 -9.20 28.88 -5.72
C ALA A 121 -10.46 28.01 -5.53
N LEU A 122 -10.35 26.88 -4.84
CA LEU A 122 -11.51 26.03 -4.52
C LEU A 122 -12.52 26.76 -3.62
N VAL A 123 -12.08 27.54 -2.63
CA VAL A 123 -13.00 28.34 -1.80
C VAL A 123 -13.71 29.42 -2.63
N ALA A 124 -13.02 30.03 -3.60
CA ALA A 124 -13.64 30.97 -4.53
C ALA A 124 -14.65 30.26 -5.45
N GLU A 125 -14.29 29.11 -6.01
CA GLU A 125 -15.15 28.29 -6.87
C GLU A 125 -16.45 27.87 -6.16
N ILE A 126 -16.39 27.56 -4.85
CA ILE A 126 -17.60 27.31 -4.04
C ILE A 126 -18.52 28.53 -4.04
N ARG A 127 -17.97 29.74 -3.86
CA ARG A 127 -18.77 30.97 -3.84
C ARG A 127 -19.38 31.23 -5.22
N ASP A 128 -18.61 31.01 -6.28
CA ASP A 128 -19.03 31.29 -7.64
C ASP A 128 -20.08 30.28 -8.12
N GLU A 129 -19.92 28.98 -7.86
CA GLU A 129 -20.94 27.96 -8.16
C GLU A 129 -22.25 28.26 -7.41
N LEU A 130 -22.17 28.60 -6.12
CA LEU A 130 -23.33 28.99 -5.33
C LEU A 130 -24.03 30.22 -5.93
N ALA A 131 -23.28 31.28 -6.25
CA ALA A 131 -23.84 32.51 -6.78
C ALA A 131 -24.44 32.30 -8.18
N ALA A 132 -23.72 31.59 -9.06
CA ALA A 132 -24.14 31.32 -10.42
C ALA A 132 -25.42 30.49 -10.46
N ARG A 133 -25.47 29.37 -9.74
CA ARG A 133 -26.64 28.48 -9.78
C ARG A 133 -27.88 29.12 -9.12
N GLN A 134 -27.70 29.79 -7.99
CA GLN A 134 -28.80 30.48 -7.31
C GLN A 134 -29.30 31.71 -8.10
N GLY A 135 -28.37 32.45 -8.71
CA GLY A 135 -28.69 33.57 -9.60
C GLY A 135 -29.47 33.12 -10.84
N ALA A 136 -29.04 32.03 -11.49
CA ALA A 136 -29.75 31.44 -12.61
C ALA A 136 -31.16 30.95 -12.24
N ALA A 137 -31.37 30.54 -10.98
CA ALA A 137 -32.68 30.17 -10.45
C ALA A 137 -33.54 31.37 -9.99
N GLY A 138 -33.02 32.61 -10.08
CA GLY A 138 -33.74 33.82 -9.68
C GLY A 138 -33.87 34.02 -8.17
N VAL A 139 -33.02 33.37 -7.37
CA VAL A 139 -33.00 33.57 -5.91
C VAL A 139 -32.42 34.96 -5.60
N HIS A 140 -33.20 35.79 -4.89
CA HIS A 140 -32.78 37.13 -4.48
C HIS A 140 -31.51 37.08 -3.61
N THR A 141 -30.57 37.99 -3.81
CA THR A 141 -29.23 37.97 -3.17
C THR A 141 -29.30 37.89 -1.64
N ALA A 142 -30.28 38.55 -1.01
CA ALA A 142 -30.46 38.49 0.45
C ALA A 142 -30.94 37.12 0.96
N ALA A 143 -31.52 36.30 0.10
CA ALA A 143 -32.04 34.96 0.40
C ALA A 143 -31.11 33.82 -0.08
N GLN A 144 -30.00 34.15 -0.75
CA GLN A 144 -29.03 33.16 -1.21
C GLN A 144 -28.26 32.54 -0.04
N PHE A 145 -27.91 31.26 -0.19
CA PHE A 145 -26.94 30.62 0.66
C PHE A 145 -25.59 31.29 0.48
N GLY A 146 -24.96 31.59 1.62
CA GLY A 146 -23.63 32.17 1.70
C GLY A 146 -22.57 31.14 2.10
N LEU A 147 -21.32 31.60 2.13
CA LEU A 147 -20.18 30.80 2.54
C LEU A 147 -19.35 31.55 3.59
N GLN A 148 -19.16 30.94 4.74
CA GLN A 148 -18.26 31.38 5.80
C GLN A 148 -17.03 30.47 5.84
N VAL A 149 -15.83 31.05 5.83
CA VAL A 149 -14.60 30.26 6.00
C VAL A 149 -14.38 30.05 7.49
N LEU A 150 -14.31 28.79 7.92
CA LEU A 150 -14.04 28.41 9.31
C LEU A 150 -12.53 28.26 9.56
N GLY A 151 -11.82 27.68 8.60
CA GLY A 151 -10.36 27.57 8.57
C GLY A 151 -9.86 27.89 7.17
N ALA A 152 -8.98 28.89 7.07
CA ALA A 152 -8.37 29.27 5.80
C ALA A 152 -7.44 28.14 5.30
N PRO A 153 -7.20 28.04 3.98
CA PRO A 153 -6.25 27.10 3.43
C PRO A 153 -4.85 27.30 4.03
N GLU A 154 -4.37 26.29 4.75
CA GLU A 154 -3.00 26.27 5.29
C GLU A 154 -2.40 24.86 5.18
N VAL A 155 -1.07 24.79 5.14
CA VAL A 155 -0.35 23.51 5.09
C VAL A 155 -0.50 22.81 6.43
N THR A 156 -1.17 21.65 6.43
CA THR A 156 -1.46 20.86 7.63
C THR A 156 -0.53 19.66 7.78
N ALA A 157 -0.02 19.12 6.67
CA ALA A 157 0.92 18.01 6.70
C ALA A 157 1.91 18.06 5.53
N ILE A 158 3.07 17.43 5.73
CA ILE A 158 4.05 17.13 4.69
C ILE A 158 4.23 15.62 4.68
N THR A 159 3.79 14.98 3.61
CA THR A 159 3.81 13.54 3.46
C THR A 159 4.82 13.16 2.37
N TYR A 160 5.50 12.02 2.54
CA TYR A 160 6.34 11.43 1.51
C TYR A 160 5.65 10.15 1.02
N GLU A 161 4.42 10.32 0.54
CA GLU A 161 3.57 9.19 0.18
C GLU A 161 4.22 8.40 -0.97
N GLY A 162 4.07 7.08 -0.95
CA GLY A 162 4.67 6.21 -1.95
C GLY A 162 6.18 5.94 -1.79
N LYS A 163 6.96 6.72 -1.03
CA LYS A 163 8.40 6.43 -0.84
C LYS A 163 8.65 5.04 -0.27
N ALA A 164 7.98 4.71 0.84
CA ALA A 164 8.13 3.40 1.48
C ALA A 164 7.61 2.26 0.58
N GLN A 165 6.51 2.49 -0.14
CA GLN A 165 5.92 1.47 -1.02
C GLN A 165 6.82 1.22 -2.24
N ILE A 166 7.34 2.27 -2.89
CA ILE A 166 8.28 2.17 -4.00
C ILE A 166 9.56 1.49 -3.52
N GLN A 167 10.12 1.90 -2.38
CA GLN A 167 11.30 1.27 -1.79
C GLN A 167 11.06 -0.20 -1.46
N ALA A 168 9.88 -0.57 -0.96
CA ALA A 168 9.53 -1.95 -0.67
C ALA A 168 9.41 -2.79 -1.95
N VAL A 169 8.71 -2.30 -2.98
CA VAL A 169 8.56 -3.01 -4.26
C VAL A 169 9.92 -3.19 -4.94
N VAL A 170 10.73 -2.13 -5.01
CA VAL A 170 12.08 -2.18 -5.59
C VAL A 170 12.99 -3.09 -4.77
N GLY A 171 12.92 -3.03 -3.44
CA GLY A 171 13.69 -3.86 -2.54
C GLY A 171 13.36 -5.35 -2.69
N VAL A 172 12.07 -5.71 -2.73
CA VAL A 172 11.62 -7.10 -2.93
C VAL A 172 12.03 -7.62 -4.30
N LEU A 173 11.79 -6.85 -5.37
CA LEU A 173 12.16 -7.25 -6.73
C LEU A 173 13.68 -7.43 -6.86
N GLY A 174 14.46 -6.48 -6.35
CA GLY A 174 15.92 -6.52 -6.39
C GLY A 174 16.49 -7.69 -5.57
N ALA A 175 15.96 -7.96 -4.38
CA ALA A 175 16.34 -9.11 -3.57
C ALA A 175 15.99 -10.43 -4.28
N GLY A 176 14.84 -10.51 -4.96
CA GLY A 176 14.44 -11.66 -5.76
C GLY A 176 15.40 -11.92 -6.93
N ILE A 177 15.74 -10.89 -7.70
CA ILE A 177 16.73 -10.97 -8.79
C ILE A 177 18.09 -11.39 -8.23
N ALA A 178 18.49 -10.84 -7.08
CA ALA A 178 19.76 -11.18 -6.47
C ALA A 178 19.84 -12.66 -6.07
N LEU A 179 18.76 -13.19 -5.48
CA LEU A 179 18.65 -14.59 -5.11
C LEU A 179 18.66 -15.52 -6.34
N LEU A 180 17.88 -15.20 -7.38
CA LEU A 180 17.85 -15.96 -8.63
C LEU A 180 19.22 -16.02 -9.31
N THR A 181 19.91 -14.88 -9.35
CA THR A 181 21.26 -14.77 -9.93
C THR A 181 22.26 -15.62 -9.15
N ALA A 182 22.18 -15.62 -7.82
CA ALA A 182 23.05 -16.43 -6.97
C ALA A 182 22.84 -17.93 -7.19
N ILE A 183 21.57 -18.39 -7.30
CA ILE A 183 21.24 -19.79 -7.56
C ILE A 183 21.74 -20.23 -8.95
N LEU A 184 21.48 -19.43 -9.99
CA LEU A 184 21.89 -19.75 -11.35
C LEU A 184 23.43 -19.88 -11.48
N PHE A 185 24.17 -19.01 -10.80
CA PHE A 185 25.63 -19.11 -10.74
C PHE A 185 26.14 -20.35 -9.99
N ASP A 186 25.35 -20.90 -9.06
CA ASP A 186 25.70 -22.12 -8.35
C ASP A 186 25.55 -23.35 -9.23
N ASP A 187 24.47 -23.42 -10.02
CA ASP A 187 24.25 -24.49 -10.98
C ASP A 187 25.33 -24.53 -12.07
N ILE A 188 25.69 -23.37 -12.63
CA ILE A 188 26.70 -23.27 -13.71
C ILE A 188 28.09 -23.71 -13.20
N VAL A 189 28.52 -23.24 -12.03
CA VAL A 189 29.85 -23.59 -11.49
C VAL A 189 29.88 -25.00 -10.92
N GLY A 190 28.77 -25.48 -10.36
CA GLY A 190 28.59 -26.87 -9.95
C GLY A 190 28.78 -27.82 -11.15
N LEU A 191 28.15 -27.51 -12.28
CA LEU A 191 28.32 -28.27 -13.52
C LEU A 191 29.78 -28.25 -14.03
N ALA A 192 30.41 -27.08 -14.03
CA ALA A 192 31.77 -26.90 -14.51
C ALA A 192 32.79 -27.72 -13.68
N ARG A 193 32.64 -27.75 -12.34
CA ARG A 193 33.48 -28.58 -11.47
C ARG A 193 33.25 -30.07 -11.68
N ARG A 194 32.00 -30.49 -11.89
CA ARG A 194 31.65 -31.90 -12.14
C ARG A 194 32.25 -32.39 -13.47
N ARG A 195 32.25 -31.55 -14.51
CA ARG A 195 32.92 -31.85 -15.80
C ARG A 195 34.43 -31.97 -15.67
N ARG A 196 35.08 -31.11 -14.87
CA ARG A 196 36.54 -31.20 -14.63
C ARG A 196 36.96 -32.47 -13.89
N ARG A 197 36.14 -32.97 -12.95
CA ARG A 197 36.44 -34.23 -12.25
C ARG A 197 36.39 -35.45 -13.18
N LYS A 198 35.43 -35.51 -14.10
CA LYS A 198 35.35 -36.59 -15.10
C LYS A 198 36.57 -36.65 -16.03
N HIS A 199 37.20 -35.52 -16.34
CA HIS A 199 38.41 -35.52 -17.17
C HIS A 199 39.69 -35.97 -16.44
N SER A 200 39.71 -35.91 -15.10
CA SER A 200 40.87 -36.36 -14.33
C SER A 200 40.93 -37.88 -14.15
N GLU A 201 39.81 -38.58 -14.29
CA GLU A 201 39.75 -40.06 -14.24
C GLU A 201 40.07 -40.73 -15.59
N SER A 202 40.15 -39.97 -16.68
CA SER A 202 40.53 -40.51 -18.00
C SER A 202 42.03 -40.52 -18.27
N ARG A 203 42.88 -40.29 -17.27
CA ARG A 203 44.32 -40.58 -17.41
C ARG A 203 44.50 -42.11 -17.38
N PRO A 204 45.02 -42.74 -18.45
CA PRO A 204 45.23 -44.19 -18.46
C PRO A 204 46.20 -44.55 -17.34
N SER A 205 45.75 -45.41 -16.44
CA SER A 205 46.60 -46.10 -15.49
C SER A 205 47.59 -46.96 -16.27
N VAL A 206 48.82 -46.47 -16.41
CA VAL A 206 49.97 -47.28 -16.81
C VAL A 206 50.09 -48.42 -15.79
N GLY A 207 49.95 -49.66 -16.28
CA GLY A 207 49.68 -50.85 -15.47
C GLY A 207 50.78 -51.22 -14.46
N PRO A 208 50.42 -51.85 -13.32
CA PRO A 208 51.39 -52.38 -12.36
C PRO A 208 52.18 -53.57 -12.95
N ARG A 209 53.51 -53.47 -12.93
CA ARG A 209 54.41 -54.61 -13.15
C ARG A 209 54.30 -55.61 -11.98
N PRO A 210 54.21 -56.93 -12.22
CA PRO A 210 54.18 -57.95 -11.18
C PRO A 210 55.60 -58.47 -10.82
N GLY A 211 55.78 -58.82 -9.55
CA GLY A 211 56.97 -59.50 -8.99
C GLY A 211 57.70 -58.61 -7.98
N SER A 212 58.06 -59.02 -6.77
CA SER A 212 58.21 -60.35 -6.16
C SER A 212 58.28 -60.17 -4.62
N GLY A 213 58.00 -61.23 -3.87
CA GLY A 213 57.63 -61.18 -2.44
C GLY A 213 58.72 -60.84 -1.43
N GLN A 214 58.29 -60.68 -0.17
CA GLN A 214 58.72 -61.52 0.97
C GLN A 214 57.97 -61.14 2.26
N THR A 215 57.30 -62.15 2.82
CA THR A 215 57.23 -62.64 4.22
C THR A 215 57.80 -61.76 5.36
N VAL A 216 57.06 -61.63 6.48
CA VAL A 216 57.37 -62.16 7.85
C VAL A 216 56.48 -61.54 8.95
N ALA A 217 55.79 -62.44 9.65
CA ALA A 217 55.46 -62.56 11.08
C ALA A 217 54.95 -61.38 11.95
N ALA A 218 53.73 -61.62 12.48
CA ALA A 218 53.35 -61.71 13.89
C ALA A 218 53.75 -60.61 14.90
N SER A 219 52.73 -59.98 15.49
CA SER A 219 52.65 -59.89 16.96
C SER A 219 51.19 -59.78 17.43
N ARG A 220 50.92 -60.47 18.54
CA ARG A 220 49.66 -60.64 19.28
C ARG A 220 49.60 -59.66 20.48
N SER A 221 48.44 -59.63 21.14
CA SER A 221 48.11 -59.05 22.46
C SER A 221 47.66 -57.57 22.41
N ASP A 222 46.60 -57.07 23.05
CA ASP A 222 45.74 -57.46 24.18
C ASP A 222 44.36 -56.80 23.95
N LEU A 223 43.17 -57.39 24.15
CA LEU A 223 42.51 -57.81 25.39
C LEU A 223 42.44 -56.72 26.49
N ARG A 224 41.34 -55.94 26.52
CA ARG A 224 40.73 -55.53 27.80
C ARG A 224 39.25 -55.12 27.69
N ASP A 225 38.49 -55.80 28.54
CA ASP A 225 37.11 -55.63 28.94
C ASP A 225 36.75 -54.23 29.46
N GLY A 226 35.44 -53.93 29.48
CA GLY A 226 34.89 -52.89 30.33
C GLY A 226 33.43 -52.59 30.06
N ALA A 227 32.55 -53.28 30.78
CA ALA A 227 31.10 -53.25 30.65
C ALA A 227 30.43 -52.14 31.51
N TYR A 228 29.14 -51.93 31.21
CA TYR A 228 28.06 -51.31 32.02
C TYR A 228 28.16 -49.82 32.40
N LEU A 229 27.13 -49.03 32.05
CA LEU A 229 26.01 -48.67 32.95
C LEU A 229 25.05 -47.66 32.26
N THR A 230 23.76 -48.02 32.26
CA THR A 230 22.55 -47.24 32.56
C THR A 230 22.62 -45.70 32.55
N GLN A 231 21.64 -45.03 31.90
CA GLN A 231 20.49 -44.41 32.59
C GLN A 231 19.52 -43.72 31.60
N PRO A 232 18.18 -43.90 31.75
CA PRO A 232 17.15 -43.14 31.03
C PRO A 232 16.79 -41.87 31.81
N ALA A 233 16.38 -40.81 31.12
CA ALA A 233 15.79 -39.62 31.73
C ALA A 233 14.45 -39.29 31.08
N ASP A 234 13.40 -39.52 31.86
CA ASP A 234 12.04 -39.07 31.64
C ASP A 234 11.89 -37.54 31.76
N ALA A 235 10.95 -37.04 30.96
CA ALA A 235 9.97 -35.99 31.19
C ALA A 235 10.26 -34.81 32.15
N ILE A 236 10.11 -33.58 31.64
CA ILE A 236 9.26 -32.55 32.27
C ILE A 236 8.45 -31.80 31.19
N PRO A 237 7.13 -31.61 31.39
CA PRO A 237 6.26 -30.78 30.56
C PRO A 237 6.34 -29.30 30.97
N VAL A 238 6.29 -28.38 30.00
CA VAL A 238 6.01 -26.97 30.27
C VAL A 238 4.75 -26.55 29.54
N THR A 239 3.76 -26.23 30.38
CA THR A 239 2.44 -25.72 30.08
C THR A 239 2.47 -24.18 30.00
N ILE A 240 1.54 -23.61 29.21
CA ILE A 240 0.83 -22.32 29.37
C ILE A 240 1.29 -21.08 28.56
N ARG A 241 0.26 -20.46 27.93
CA ARG A 241 0.07 -19.08 27.43
C ARG A 241 0.65 -18.77 26.03
N GLU A 242 -0.03 -18.12 25.09
CA GLU A 242 -1.17 -17.19 25.05
C GLU A 242 -1.94 -17.41 23.72
N SER A 243 -3.26 -17.59 23.76
CA SER A 243 -4.23 -16.53 23.44
C SER A 243 -4.01 -15.88 22.07
N LEU A 244 -4.54 -16.47 21.01
CA LEU A 244 -4.93 -15.72 19.82
C LEU A 244 -6.38 -16.07 19.49
N GLY A 245 -7.24 -15.08 19.69
CA GLY A 245 -8.66 -15.15 19.38
C GLY A 245 -8.86 -15.36 17.89
N ASP A 246 -9.49 -16.48 17.58
CA ASP A 246 -10.11 -16.74 16.29
C ASP A 246 -11.47 -16.05 16.29
N GLU A 247 -11.45 -14.74 16.00
CA GLU A 247 -12.66 -13.94 15.80
C GLU A 247 -13.18 -14.24 14.39
N THR A 248 -13.94 -15.32 14.29
CA THR A 248 -14.68 -15.69 13.09
C THR A 248 -15.78 -14.66 12.83
N LEU A 249 -15.56 -13.90 11.77
CA LEU A 249 -16.52 -13.00 11.13
C LEU A 249 -17.87 -13.70 10.90
N PRO A 250 -19.01 -13.12 11.35
CA PRO A 250 -20.31 -13.59 10.93
C PRO A 250 -20.56 -13.18 9.47
N SER A 251 -20.53 -14.19 8.60
CA SER A 251 -21.06 -14.18 7.25
C SER A 251 -22.60 -14.11 7.30
N ASP A 252 -23.19 -12.93 7.41
CA ASP A 252 -24.61 -12.80 7.10
C ASP A 252 -25.07 -11.36 6.80
N ARG A 253 -25.08 -10.98 5.52
CA ARG A 253 -25.87 -9.85 5.01
C ARG A 253 -26.36 -10.14 3.58
N SER A 254 -27.00 -11.28 3.43
CA SER A 254 -27.78 -11.62 2.23
C SER A 254 -29.27 -11.79 2.56
N GLU A 255 -29.85 -10.89 3.35
CA GLU A 255 -31.31 -10.76 3.45
C GLU A 255 -31.68 -9.29 3.67
N LEU A 256 -31.96 -8.58 2.57
CA LEU A 256 -32.88 -7.43 2.54
C LEU A 256 -33.22 -7.07 1.08
N ALA A 257 -33.53 -8.11 0.31
CA ALA A 257 -34.19 -7.99 -0.99
C ALA A 257 -35.55 -8.69 -0.88
N ARG A 258 -36.60 -7.91 -0.56
CA ARG A 258 -38.03 -8.12 -0.94
C ARG A 258 -38.94 -7.19 -0.13
N ARG A 259 -39.22 -6.01 -0.68
CA ARG A 259 -40.48 -5.30 -0.40
C ARG A 259 -41.08 -4.83 -1.72
N PRO A 260 -42.10 -5.52 -2.26
CA PRO A 260 -42.91 -4.96 -3.33
C PRO A 260 -43.90 -3.93 -2.74
N LEU A 261 -43.76 -2.66 -3.15
CA LEU A 261 -44.77 -1.64 -2.93
C LEU A 261 -45.96 -1.94 -3.86
N ARG A 262 -47.02 -2.46 -3.27
CA ARG A 262 -48.29 -2.80 -3.92
C ARG A 262 -49.31 -1.69 -3.61
N GLY A 263 -49.83 -1.08 -4.66
CA GLY A 263 -51.18 -0.48 -4.70
C GLY A 263 -51.32 0.94 -4.19
N HIS A 264 -51.15 1.92 -5.08
CA HIS A 264 -51.93 3.16 -4.97
C HIS A 264 -53.23 2.96 -5.73
N ASP A 265 -54.31 2.92 -4.95
CA ASP A 265 -55.69 2.91 -5.42
C ASP A 265 -56.03 4.26 -6.03
N ARG A 266 -56.69 4.21 -7.19
CA ARG A 266 -57.24 5.35 -7.92
C ARG A 266 -58.71 5.53 -7.51
N THR A 267 -59.03 6.67 -6.91
CA THR A 267 -60.36 7.29 -6.95
C THR A 267 -60.08 8.80 -6.97
N SER A 268 -60.29 9.59 -8.03
CA SER A 268 -61.42 9.71 -8.97
C SER A 268 -62.77 9.87 -8.27
N VAL A 269 -63.05 11.07 -7.78
CA VAL A 269 -64.42 11.60 -7.76
C VAL A 269 -64.37 13.07 -8.21
N ALA A 270 -65.14 13.32 -9.26
CA ALA A 270 -65.42 14.60 -9.87
C ALA A 270 -66.61 15.29 -9.19
N SER A 271 -66.88 16.53 -9.63
CA SER A 271 -68.13 17.30 -9.46
C SER A 271 -68.22 18.01 -8.10
N THR A 272 -68.58 19.30 -7.99
CA THR A 272 -69.36 20.21 -8.83
C THR A 272 -68.94 21.65 -8.49
#